data_AF-A0A7W9Z640-F1
#
_entry.id   AF-A0A7W9Z640-F1
#
_cell.length_a   1.000
_cell.length_b   1.000
_cell.length_c   1.000
_cell.angle_alpha   90.00
_cell.angle_beta   90.00
_cell.angle_gamma   90.00
#
_symmetry.space_group_name_H-M   'P 1'
#
loop_
_entity.id
_entity.type
_entity.pdbx_description
1 polymer ?
#
loop_
_entity_poly.entity_id
_entity_poly.type
_entity_poly.pdbx_seq_one_letter_code
_entity_poly.pdbx_strand_id
1 'polypeptide(L)'
;MDINFETLAHASIALGQRPVIMPIEEMQIASAFAELPDRVEVVTRLVHELFNNENMHVRRIAVNACRRAKTFEVAGLEHALTERLTDPEPWVRYDAIWAIQDAGYDSPEIRARLAAIVENSTSDDEAYVRKSPNNAVVQARVRAQRLLAALA
;
A
#
# COMPACT_ATOMS: atom_id res chain seq x y z
N MET A 1 7.87 22.65 -15.46
CA MET A 1 6.89 22.57 -14.36
C MET A 1 7.62 21.94 -13.21
N ASP A 2 7.76 22.65 -12.10
CA ASP A 2 8.50 22.12 -10.95
C ASP A 2 7.67 21.00 -10.31
N ILE A 3 8.30 19.85 -10.11
CA ILE A 3 7.65 18.70 -9.47
C ILE A 3 7.47 19.05 -7.99
N ASN A 4 6.22 19.04 -7.54
CA ASN A 4 5.82 19.25 -6.15
C ASN A 4 4.63 18.35 -5.79
N PHE A 5 4.22 18.36 -4.53
CA PHE A 5 3.13 17.51 -4.04
C PHE A 5 1.84 17.69 -4.86
N GLU A 6 1.40 18.92 -5.13
CA GLU A 6 0.16 19.19 -5.87
C GLU A 6 0.19 18.60 -7.27
N THR A 7 1.32 18.78 -7.97
CA THR A 7 1.46 18.24 -9.33
C THR A 7 1.40 16.71 -9.34
N LEU A 8 1.95 16.04 -8.33
CA LEU A 8 1.91 14.58 -8.21
C LEU A 8 0.56 14.06 -7.73
N ALA A 9 -0.13 14.79 -6.84
CA ALA A 9 -1.48 14.47 -6.42
C ALA A 9 -2.45 14.54 -7.61
N HIS A 10 -2.38 15.62 -8.40
CA HIS A 10 -3.14 15.73 -9.65
C HIS A 10 -2.77 14.64 -10.65
N ALA A 11 -1.47 14.32 -10.81
CA ALA A 11 -1.04 13.24 -11.70
C ALA A 11 -1.59 11.87 -11.26
N SER A 12 -1.64 11.62 -9.95
CA SER A 12 -2.21 10.38 -9.38
C SER A 12 -3.69 10.25 -9.71
N ILE A 13 -4.45 11.31 -9.49
CA ILE A 13 -5.90 11.36 -9.77
C ILE A 13 -6.16 11.21 -11.27
N ALA A 14 -5.42 11.94 -12.11
CA ALA A 14 -5.53 11.85 -13.56
C ALA A 14 -5.18 10.44 -14.07
N LEU A 15 -4.16 9.79 -13.49
CA LEU A 15 -3.83 8.41 -13.81
C LEU A 15 -5.00 7.47 -13.46
N GLY A 16 -5.57 7.60 -12.26
CA GLY A 16 -6.70 6.78 -11.81
C GLY A 16 -7.96 6.89 -12.69
N GLN A 17 -8.14 8.00 -13.41
CA GLN A 17 -9.27 8.22 -14.30
C GLN A 17 -9.09 7.62 -15.70
N ARG A 18 -7.90 7.05 -16.01
CA ARG A 18 -7.63 6.49 -17.33
C ARG A 18 -8.27 5.11 -17.50
N PRO A 19 -8.70 4.75 -18.74
CA PRO A 19 -9.29 3.44 -19.02
C PRO A 19 -8.27 2.29 -18.93
N VAL A 20 -6.98 2.61 -19.11
CA VAL A 20 -5.86 1.67 -18.98
C VAL A 20 -4.76 2.35 -18.19
N ILE A 21 -4.31 1.67 -17.14
CA ILE A 21 -3.28 2.12 -16.21
C ILE A 21 -2.15 1.11 -16.24
N MET A 22 -0.94 1.58 -16.53
CA MET A 22 0.23 0.71 -16.50
C MET A 22 0.79 0.70 -15.08
N PRO A 23 1.08 -0.47 -14.49
CA PRO A 23 1.63 -0.53 -13.12
C PRO A 23 2.92 0.29 -12.94
N ILE A 24 3.72 0.42 -13.99
CA ILE A 24 4.93 1.25 -13.96
C ILE A 24 4.63 2.72 -13.70
N GLU A 25 3.51 3.25 -14.19
CA GLU A 25 3.12 4.65 -13.99
C GLU A 25 2.75 4.92 -12.53
N GLU A 26 2.04 3.99 -11.88
CA GLU A 26 1.77 4.06 -10.43
C GLU A 26 3.09 4.10 -9.65
N MET A 27 4.03 3.23 -10.00
CA MET A 27 5.32 3.14 -9.30
C MET A 27 6.20 4.37 -9.53
N GLN A 28 6.14 4.98 -10.72
CA GLN A 28 6.87 6.21 -11.02
C GLN A 28 6.34 7.38 -10.20
N ILE A 29 5.02 7.56 -10.10
CA ILE A 29 4.43 8.62 -9.28
C ILE A 29 4.72 8.38 -7.80
N ALA A 30 4.60 7.14 -7.33
CA ALA A 30 4.93 6.79 -5.95
C ALA A 30 6.40 7.09 -5.59
N SER A 31 7.33 6.79 -6.50
CA SER A 31 8.75 7.16 -6.33
C SER A 31 8.95 8.67 -6.34
N ALA A 32 8.27 9.39 -7.24
CA ALA A 32 8.36 10.85 -7.31
C ALA A 32 7.90 11.52 -6.01
N PHE A 33 6.83 11.01 -5.36
CA PHE A 33 6.45 11.49 -4.03
C PHE A 33 7.55 11.26 -2.99
N ALA A 34 8.14 10.06 -2.97
CA ALA A 34 9.20 9.71 -2.01
C ALA A 34 10.51 10.51 -2.21
N GLU A 35 10.71 11.07 -3.40
CA GLU A 35 11.87 11.90 -3.77
C GLU A 35 11.67 13.40 -3.48
N LEU A 36 10.43 13.84 -3.19
CA LEU A 36 10.18 15.22 -2.79
C LEU A 36 10.94 15.58 -1.50
N PRO A 37 11.34 16.86 -1.35
CA PRO A 37 11.88 17.36 -0.09
C PRO A 37 10.83 17.28 1.02
N ASP A 38 11.28 17.26 2.27
CA ASP A 38 10.43 17.16 3.47
C ASP A 38 9.50 15.93 3.46
N ARG A 39 10.10 14.75 3.61
CA ARG A 39 9.38 13.48 3.58
C ARG A 39 8.33 13.34 4.69
N VAL A 40 8.52 14.01 5.82
CA VAL A 40 7.54 14.02 6.92
C VAL A 40 6.27 14.73 6.48
N GLU A 41 6.40 15.91 5.88
CA GLU A 41 5.26 16.64 5.33
C GLU A 41 4.61 15.85 4.19
N VAL A 42 5.39 15.27 3.28
CA VAL A 42 4.86 14.45 2.18
C VAL A 42 4.03 13.28 2.71
N VAL A 43 4.55 12.51 3.66
CA VAL A 43 3.82 11.36 4.22
C VAL A 43 2.58 11.80 4.98
N THR A 44 2.67 12.90 5.75
CA THR A 44 1.51 13.50 6.44
C THR A 44 0.40 13.81 5.43
N ARG A 45 0.74 14.51 4.35
CA ARG A 45 -0.22 14.88 3.30
C ARG A 45 -0.77 13.68 2.53
N LEU A 46 0.07 12.67 2.21
CA LEU A 46 -0.41 11.44 1.57
C LEU A 46 -1.49 10.75 2.40
N VAL A 47 -1.29 10.63 3.71
CA VAL A 47 -2.25 10.04 4.66
C VAL A 47 -3.56 10.84 4.69
N HIS A 48 -3.48 12.18 4.72
CA HIS A 48 -4.68 13.02 4.79
C HIS A 48 -5.44 13.12 3.46
N GLU A 49 -4.76 13.14 2.33
CA GLU A 49 -5.36 13.54 1.06
C GLU A 49 -5.64 12.36 0.12
N LEU A 50 -4.77 11.34 0.11
CA LEU A 50 -4.81 10.29 -0.91
C LEU A 50 -5.17 8.90 -0.39
N PHE A 51 -4.97 8.62 0.90
CA PHE A 51 -5.26 7.29 1.45
C PHE A 51 -6.74 6.92 1.28
N ASN A 52 -7.67 7.86 1.46
CA ASN A 52 -9.11 7.61 1.38
C ASN A 52 -9.73 7.97 0.02
N ASN A 53 -8.90 8.13 -1.03
CA ASN A 53 -9.41 8.42 -2.36
C ASN A 53 -10.31 7.29 -2.88
N GLU A 54 -11.39 7.63 -3.59
CA GLU A 54 -12.33 6.66 -4.16
C GLU A 54 -11.63 5.71 -5.14
N ASN A 55 -10.63 6.20 -5.87
CA ASN A 55 -9.90 5.43 -6.86
C ASN A 55 -8.78 4.61 -6.21
N MET A 56 -8.79 3.30 -6.44
CA MET A 56 -7.84 2.39 -5.83
C MET A 56 -6.40 2.61 -6.28
N HIS A 57 -6.17 3.08 -7.51
CA HIS A 57 -4.83 3.38 -8.01
C HIS A 57 -4.21 4.55 -7.25
N VAL A 58 -5.01 5.56 -6.89
CA VAL A 58 -4.56 6.70 -6.05
C VAL A 58 -4.18 6.21 -4.66
N ARG A 59 -5.00 5.35 -4.05
CA ARG A 59 -4.68 4.75 -2.74
C ARG A 59 -3.39 3.93 -2.80
N ARG A 60 -3.21 3.12 -3.85
CA ARG A 60 -1.99 2.33 -4.06
C ARG A 60 -0.75 3.19 -4.23
N ILE A 61 -0.83 4.28 -4.99
CA ILE A 61 0.27 5.24 -5.14
C ILE A 61 0.66 5.80 -3.77
N ALA A 62 -0.32 6.22 -2.97
CA ALA A 62 -0.06 6.80 -1.65
C ALA A 62 0.63 5.79 -0.70
N VAL A 63 0.11 4.56 -0.59
CA VAL A 63 0.72 3.49 0.23
C VAL A 63 2.15 3.19 -0.24
N ASN A 64 2.34 3.07 -1.56
CA ASN A 64 3.65 2.79 -2.14
C ASN A 64 4.65 3.93 -1.97
N ALA A 65 4.18 5.18 -1.98
CA ALA A 65 4.98 6.37 -1.74
C ALA A 65 5.45 6.43 -0.28
N CYS A 66 4.55 6.21 0.69
CA CYS A 66 4.91 6.13 2.11
C CYS A 66 5.97 5.04 2.36
N ARG A 67 5.78 3.84 1.79
CA ARG A 67 6.77 2.75 1.91
C ARG A 67 8.13 3.10 1.33
N ARG A 68 8.17 3.84 0.21
CA ARG A 68 9.43 4.28 -0.45
C ARG A 68 10.11 5.43 0.28
N ALA A 69 9.33 6.35 0.85
CA ALA A 69 9.84 7.48 1.64
C ALA A 69 10.61 6.99 2.88
N LYS A 70 10.20 5.84 3.44
CA LYS A 70 10.79 5.20 4.63
C LYS A 70 10.79 6.13 5.85
N THR A 71 9.74 6.94 5.97
CA THR A 71 9.49 7.85 7.09
C THR A 71 8.31 7.29 7.88
N PHE A 72 8.56 6.22 8.62
CA PHE A 72 7.54 5.44 9.32
C PHE A 72 7.20 6.01 10.72
N GLU A 73 7.92 7.05 11.14
CA GLU A 73 7.69 7.75 12.40
C GLU A 73 6.58 8.81 12.33
N VAL A 74 5.97 9.02 11.15
CA VAL A 74 4.90 10.00 10.98
C VAL A 74 3.63 9.57 11.73
N ALA A 75 3.14 10.48 12.57
CA ALA A 75 1.93 10.26 13.35
C ALA A 75 0.74 9.89 12.45
N GLY A 76 0.01 8.85 12.84
CA GLY A 76 -1.16 8.36 12.11
C GLY A 76 -0.86 7.42 10.93
N LEU A 77 0.39 7.28 10.48
CA LEU A 77 0.71 6.38 9.37
C LEU A 77 0.42 4.90 9.71
N GLU A 78 0.76 4.44 10.92
CA GLU A 78 0.44 3.07 11.36
C GLU A 78 -1.05 2.80 11.29
N HIS A 79 -1.86 3.71 11.84
CA HIS A 79 -3.32 3.59 11.81
C HIS A 79 -3.84 3.57 10.36
N ALA A 80 -3.39 4.51 9.52
CA ALA A 80 -3.82 4.62 8.13
C ALA A 80 -3.45 3.37 7.30
N LEU A 81 -2.26 2.79 7.50
CA LEU A 81 -1.88 1.53 6.85
C LEU A 81 -2.70 0.34 7.39
N THR A 82 -2.98 0.31 8.70
CA THR A 82 -3.82 -0.71 9.33
C THR A 82 -5.25 -0.69 8.76
N GLU A 83 -5.79 0.50 8.50
CA GLU A 83 -7.07 0.68 7.79
C GLU A 83 -7.05 0.11 6.37
N ARG A 84 -5.92 0.13 5.68
CA ARG A 84 -5.77 -0.45 4.32
C ARG A 84 -5.69 -1.97 4.30
N LEU A 85 -5.52 -2.65 5.45
CA LEU A 85 -5.65 -4.11 5.53
C LEU A 85 -7.08 -4.60 5.23
N THR A 86 -8.09 -3.74 5.37
CA THR A 86 -9.50 -4.05 5.06
C THR A 86 -9.99 -3.35 3.80
N ASP A 87 -9.09 -2.82 2.97
CA ASP A 87 -9.45 -2.20 1.70
C ASP A 87 -10.19 -3.20 0.79
N PRO A 88 -11.28 -2.81 0.10
CA PRO A 88 -11.97 -3.71 -0.84
C PRO A 88 -11.03 -4.25 -1.92
N GLU A 89 -10.04 -3.46 -2.33
CA GLU A 89 -9.15 -3.80 -3.43
C GLU A 89 -7.93 -4.60 -2.96
N PRO A 90 -7.75 -5.84 -3.44
CA PRO A 90 -6.71 -6.72 -2.90
C PRO A 90 -5.29 -6.23 -3.15
N TRP A 91 -5.05 -5.46 -4.20
CA TRP A 91 -3.74 -4.84 -4.43
C TRP A 91 -3.42 -3.76 -3.41
N VAL A 92 -4.41 -2.99 -2.94
CA VAL A 92 -4.21 -2.04 -1.85
C VAL A 92 -3.86 -2.78 -0.56
N ARG A 93 -4.57 -3.88 -0.26
CA ARG A 93 -4.25 -4.74 0.89
C ARG A 93 -2.83 -5.29 0.80
N TYR A 94 -2.43 -5.81 -0.36
CA TYR A 94 -1.07 -6.32 -0.60
C TYR A 94 -0.01 -5.25 -0.31
N ASP A 95 -0.20 -4.05 -0.86
CA ASP A 95 0.75 -2.95 -0.70
C ASP A 95 0.82 -2.47 0.77
N ALA A 96 -0.32 -2.47 1.48
CA ALA A 96 -0.38 -2.12 2.90
C ALA A 96 0.35 -3.13 3.78
N ILE A 97 0.17 -4.43 3.54
CA ILE A 97 0.91 -5.49 4.27
C ILE A 97 2.41 -5.32 4.06
N TRP A 98 2.84 -4.97 2.85
CA TRP A 98 4.26 -4.70 2.58
C TRP A 98 4.74 -3.47 3.34
N ALA A 99 4.00 -2.36 3.30
CA ALA A 99 4.38 -1.15 4.03
C ALA A 99 4.49 -1.40 5.54
N ILE A 100 3.53 -2.13 6.13
CA ILE A 100 3.54 -2.53 7.54
C ILE A 100 4.77 -3.38 7.88
N GLN A 101 5.09 -4.35 7.02
CA GLN A 101 6.29 -5.19 7.19
C GLN A 101 7.58 -4.36 7.15
N ASP A 102 7.72 -3.47 6.15
CA ASP A 102 8.91 -2.62 6.01
C ASP A 102 9.03 -1.62 7.17
N ALA A 103 7.91 -1.18 7.75
CA ALA A 103 7.84 -0.30 8.92
C ALA A 103 8.10 -1.01 10.26
N GLY A 104 7.98 -2.34 10.30
CA GLY A 104 8.06 -3.11 11.54
C GLY A 104 6.90 -2.83 12.50
N TYR A 105 5.73 -2.41 12.00
CA TYR A 105 4.57 -2.20 12.84
C TYR A 105 3.96 -3.52 13.28
N ASP A 106 3.70 -3.62 14.58
CA ASP A 106 3.13 -4.80 15.21
C ASP A 106 2.23 -4.40 16.36
N SER A 107 0.93 -4.42 16.10
CA SER A 107 -0.11 -4.16 17.09
C SER A 107 -1.14 -5.27 17.08
N PRO A 108 -1.90 -5.47 18.19
CA PRO A 108 -2.97 -6.47 18.23
C PRO A 108 -3.99 -6.31 17.10
N GLU A 109 -4.28 -5.08 16.69
CA GLU A 109 -5.18 -4.79 15.57
C GLU A 109 -4.60 -5.24 14.23
N ILE A 110 -3.32 -4.96 13.96
CA ILE A 110 -2.63 -5.43 12.76
C ILE A 110 -2.67 -6.96 12.72
N ARG A 111 -2.31 -7.64 13.82
CA ARG A 111 -2.35 -9.11 13.91
C ARG A 111 -3.75 -9.66 13.63
N ALA A 112 -4.79 -9.07 14.21
CA ALA A 112 -6.17 -9.49 14.00
C ALA A 112 -6.63 -9.32 12.53
N ARG A 113 -6.32 -8.17 11.91
CA ARG A 113 -6.67 -7.91 10.51
C ARG A 113 -5.89 -8.80 9.54
N LEU A 114 -4.61 -9.05 9.80
CA LEU A 114 -3.84 -10.02 9.01
C LEU A 114 -4.43 -11.43 9.16
N ALA A 115 -4.84 -11.83 10.38
CA ALA A 115 -5.47 -13.12 10.63
C ALA A 115 -6.76 -13.30 9.81
N ALA A 116 -7.58 -12.25 9.71
CA ALA A 116 -8.78 -12.24 8.88
C ALA A 116 -8.46 -12.39 7.37
N ILE A 117 -7.38 -11.77 6.88
CA ILE A 117 -6.96 -11.92 5.47
C ILE A 117 -6.57 -13.37 5.16
N VAL A 118 -5.99 -14.09 6.12
CA VAL A 118 -5.52 -15.48 5.93
C VAL A 118 -6.57 -16.55 6.25
N GLU A 119 -7.74 -16.19 6.77
CA GLU A 119 -8.78 -17.15 7.20
C GLU A 119 -9.15 -18.17 6.09
N ASN A 120 -9.20 -17.71 4.83
CA ASN A 120 -9.53 -18.54 3.68
C ASN A 120 -8.30 -19.12 2.95
N SER A 121 -7.15 -19.13 3.62
CA SER A 121 -5.89 -19.55 3.02
C SER A 121 -5.70 -21.06 2.91
N THR A 122 -4.98 -21.47 1.88
CA THR A 122 -4.67 -22.88 1.61
C THR A 122 -3.16 -23.10 1.59
N SER A 123 -2.73 -24.34 1.82
CA SER A 123 -1.32 -24.74 1.71
C SER A 123 -0.75 -24.54 0.29
N ASP A 124 -1.62 -24.44 -0.71
CA ASP A 124 -1.25 -24.34 -2.13
C ASP A 124 -1.13 -22.88 -2.61
N ASP A 125 -1.52 -21.90 -1.80
CA ASP A 125 -1.58 -20.48 -2.20
C ASP A 125 -0.21 -19.97 -2.67
N GLU A 126 0.88 -20.40 -2.04
CA GLU A 126 2.24 -20.06 -2.49
C GLU A 126 2.56 -20.60 -3.89
N ALA A 127 2.17 -21.85 -4.17
CA ALA A 127 2.37 -22.45 -5.48
C ALA A 127 1.46 -21.79 -6.53
N TYR A 128 0.27 -21.38 -6.13
CA TYR A 128 -0.68 -20.68 -6.99
C TYR A 128 -0.16 -19.30 -7.40
N VAL A 129 0.44 -18.52 -6.49
CA VAL A 129 1.05 -17.22 -6.83
C VAL A 129 2.10 -17.34 -7.94
N ARG A 130 2.91 -18.41 -7.95
CA ARG A 130 3.92 -18.62 -9.00
C ARG A 130 3.29 -18.85 -10.38
N LYS A 131 2.12 -19.48 -10.43
CA LYS A 131 1.37 -19.75 -11.67
C LYS A 131 0.51 -18.56 -12.11
N SER A 132 0.05 -17.77 -11.16
CA SER A 132 -0.91 -16.67 -11.36
C SER A 132 -0.43 -15.40 -10.63
N PRO A 133 0.68 -14.77 -11.08
CA PRO A 133 1.28 -13.64 -10.37
C PRO A 133 0.36 -12.42 -10.28
N ASN A 134 -0.62 -12.31 -11.17
CA ASN A 134 -1.59 -11.22 -11.22
C ASN A 134 -2.83 -11.44 -10.32
N ASN A 135 -2.91 -12.57 -9.60
CA ASN A 135 -4.01 -12.79 -8.67
C ASN A 135 -3.76 -12.05 -7.34
N ALA A 136 -4.27 -10.82 -7.29
CA ALA A 136 -4.12 -9.90 -6.17
C ALA A 136 -4.61 -10.46 -4.82
N VAL A 137 -5.69 -11.25 -4.83
CA VAL A 137 -6.27 -11.83 -3.60
C VAL A 137 -5.30 -12.83 -2.99
N VAL A 138 -4.78 -13.76 -3.80
CA VAL A 138 -3.83 -14.78 -3.31
C VAL A 138 -2.49 -14.12 -2.96
N GLN A 139 -2.05 -13.10 -3.69
CA GLN A 139 -0.85 -12.33 -3.37
C GLN A 139 -0.95 -11.67 -1.98
N ALA A 140 -2.02 -10.93 -1.72
CA ALA A 140 -2.24 -10.28 -0.43
C ALA A 140 -2.26 -11.30 0.72
N ARG A 141 -2.92 -12.43 0.50
CA ARG A 141 -3.02 -13.51 1.47
C ARG A 141 -1.69 -14.18 1.78
N VAL A 142 -0.92 -14.58 0.76
CA VAL A 142 0.42 -15.16 0.95
C VAL A 142 1.33 -14.18 1.68
N ARG A 143 1.22 -12.89 1.37
CA ARG A 143 2.01 -11.87 2.07
C ARG A 143 1.58 -11.71 3.53
N ALA A 144 0.28 -11.73 3.82
CA ALA A 144 -0.24 -11.70 5.18
C ALA A 144 0.21 -12.92 5.99
N GLN A 145 0.19 -14.13 5.40
CA GLN A 145 0.69 -15.35 6.03
C GLN A 145 2.18 -15.20 6.43
N ARG A 146 3.00 -14.70 5.51
CA ARG A 146 4.44 -14.49 5.76
C ARG A 146 4.69 -13.47 6.86
N LEU A 147 3.93 -12.37 6.87
CA LEU A 147 4.07 -11.37 7.92
C LEU A 147 3.62 -11.93 9.28
N LEU A 148 2.48 -12.59 9.36
CA LEU A 148 2.02 -13.23 10.62
C LEU A 148 3.04 -14.24 11.15
N ALA A 149 3.61 -15.07 10.28
CA ALA A 149 4.63 -16.03 10.66
C ALA A 149 5.92 -15.35 11.18
N ALA A 150 6.23 -14.13 10.72
CA ALA A 150 7.38 -13.36 11.18
C ALA A 150 7.12 -12.59 12.49
N LEU A 151 5.85 -12.38 12.88
CA LEU A 151 5.44 -11.72 14.11
C LEU A 151 5.17 -12.69 15.28
N ALA A 152 5.18 -14.00 15.00
CA ALA A 152 4.96 -15.09 15.95
C ALA A 152 6.26 -15.46 16.70
#